data_AF-A0A8T4MEQ2-F1
#
_entry.id   AF-A0A8T4MEQ2-F1
#
_cell.length_a   1.000
_cell.length_b   1.000
_cell.length_c   1.000
_cell.angle_alpha   90.00
_cell.angle_beta   90.00
_cell.angle_gamma   90.00
#
_symmetry.space_group_name_H-M   'P 1'
#
loop_
_entity.id
_entity.type
_entity.pdbx_description
1 polymer ?
#
loop_
_entity_poly.entity_id
_entity_poly.type
_entity_poly.pdbx_seq_one_letter_code
_entity_poly.pdbx_strand_id
1 'polypeptide(L)'
;MYYSGFMLKELSYILTREEFYKKKLMFESSPNFSRLILSKEEFEEARKIERETRSEISFFDIIHILLARKSNSVLVTRDKKLIYIAARYKVSAKKPEEL
;
A
#
# COMPACT_ATOMS: atom_id res chain seq x y z
N MET A 1 7.50 -8.45 -6.49
CA MET A 1 6.28 -7.82 -5.92
C MET A 1 6.63 -7.15 -4.60
N TYR A 2 6.02 -6.03 -4.27
CA TYR A 2 6.31 -5.32 -3.02
C TYR A 2 5.20 -5.54 -1.99
N TYR A 3 5.57 -5.60 -0.72
CA TYR A 3 4.64 -5.62 0.40
C TYR A 3 5.11 -4.69 1.51
N SER A 4 4.22 -4.34 2.43
CA SER A 4 4.53 -3.48 3.56
C SER A 4 4.02 -4.05 4.87
N GLY A 5 4.59 -3.56 5.99
CA GLY A 5 4.06 -3.90 7.32
C GLY A 5 2.62 -3.43 7.51
N PHE A 6 2.20 -2.35 6.83
CA PHE A 6 0.83 -1.86 6.86
C PHE A 6 -0.14 -2.82 6.17
N MET A 7 0.23 -3.35 4.99
CA MET A 7 -0.54 -4.40 4.32
C MET A 7 -0.69 -5.65 5.20
N LEU A 8 0.39 -6.08 5.86
CA LEU A 8 0.31 -7.21 6.81
C LEU A 8 -0.62 -6.90 7.99
N LYS A 9 -0.56 -5.66 8.52
CA LYS A 9 -1.47 -5.23 9.59
C LYS A 9 -2.93 -5.28 9.12
N GLU A 10 -3.24 -4.79 7.93
CA GLU A 10 -4.59 -4.87 7.35
C GLU A 10 -5.06 -6.32 7.18
N LEU A 11 -4.20 -7.19 6.63
CA LEU A 11 -4.51 -8.62 6.49
C LEU A 11 -4.77 -9.29 7.85
N SER A 12 -4.10 -8.86 8.92
CA SER A 12 -4.31 -9.43 10.25
C SER A 12 -5.70 -9.15 10.84
N TYR A 13 -6.41 -8.13 10.33
CA TYR A 13 -7.80 -7.85 10.72
C TYR A 13 -8.83 -8.61 9.89
N ILE A 14 -8.42 -9.14 8.72
CA ILE A 14 -9.32 -9.83 7.79
C ILE A 14 -9.22 -11.35 7.92
N LEU A 15 -8.00 -11.85 8.13
CA LEU A 15 -7.68 -13.27 8.13
C LEU A 15 -7.73 -13.86 9.54
N THR A 16 -7.96 -15.17 9.64
CA THR A 16 -7.71 -15.90 10.88
C THR A 16 -6.22 -15.87 11.24
N ARG A 17 -5.89 -16.14 12.51
CA ARG A 17 -4.49 -16.19 12.97
C ARG A 17 -3.64 -17.16 12.15
N GLU A 18 -4.18 -18.32 11.80
CA GLU A 18 -3.46 -19.34 11.03
C GLU A 18 -3.23 -18.89 9.58
N GLU A 19 -4.25 -18.37 8.90
CA GLU A 19 -4.15 -17.85 7.54
C GLU A 19 -3.17 -16.67 7.46
N PHE A 20 -3.27 -15.75 8.41
CA PHE A 20 -2.35 -14.62 8.51
C PHE A 20 -0.90 -15.10 8.67
N TYR A 21 -0.65 -16.06 9.55
CA TYR A 21 0.69 -16.61 9.75
C TYR A 21 1.25 -17.24 8.46
N LYS A 22 0.45 -18.04 7.76
CA LYS A 22 0.84 -18.64 6.46
C LYS A 22 1.17 -17.57 5.42
N LYS A 23 0.33 -16.53 5.30
CA LYS A 23 0.55 -15.43 4.35
C LYS A 23 1.78 -14.60 4.72
N LYS A 24 1.94 -14.25 6.00
CA LYS A 24 3.12 -13.54 6.49
C LYS A 24 4.40 -14.31 6.16
N LEU A 25 4.44 -15.61 6.46
CA LEU A 25 5.59 -16.46 6.16
C LEU A 25 5.86 -16.51 4.66
N MET A 26 4.84 -16.59 3.82
CA MET A 26 4.98 -16.53 2.36
C MET A 26 5.65 -15.23 1.90
N PHE A 27 5.21 -14.07 2.42
CA PHE A 27 5.81 -12.78 2.07
C PHE A 27 7.24 -12.63 2.58
N GLU A 28 7.57 -13.17 3.76
CA GLU A 28 8.89 -13.02 4.38
C GLU A 28 9.93 -14.02 3.85
N SER A 29 9.52 -15.22 3.43
CA SER A 29 10.45 -16.29 3.02
C SER A 29 10.67 -16.38 1.50
N SER A 30 9.76 -15.85 0.69
CA SER A 30 9.84 -15.98 -0.76
C SER A 30 10.68 -14.86 -1.40
N PRO A 31 11.62 -15.19 -2.31
CA PRO A 31 12.43 -14.18 -3.01
C PRO A 31 11.61 -13.33 -3.98
N ASN A 32 10.36 -13.70 -4.28
CA ASN A 32 9.47 -12.95 -5.17
C ASN A 32 8.88 -11.69 -4.51
N PHE A 33 9.03 -11.56 -3.19
CA PHE A 33 8.51 -10.45 -2.42
C PHE A 33 9.63 -9.62 -1.80
N SER A 34 9.49 -8.30 -1.85
CA SER A 34 10.40 -7.37 -1.21
C SER A 34 9.63 -6.42 -0.30
N ARG A 35 10.11 -6.26 0.92
CA ARG A 35 9.48 -5.37 1.90
C ARG A 35 9.84 -3.91 1.62
N LEU A 36 8.83 -3.05 1.60
CA LEU A 36 9.01 -1.59 1.58
C LEU A 36 8.59 -0.97 2.91
N ILE A 37 9.31 0.09 3.26
CA ILE A 37 9.09 0.90 4.45
C ILE A 37 9.29 2.36 4.05
N LEU A 38 8.43 3.24 4.57
CA LEU A 38 8.62 4.68 4.43
C LEU A 38 9.69 5.19 5.40
N SER A 39 10.48 6.17 4.97
CA SER A 39 11.32 6.94 5.85
C SER A 39 10.46 7.84 6.76
N LYS A 40 11.10 8.47 7.75
CA LYS A 40 10.42 9.44 8.61
C LYS A 40 9.86 10.61 7.81
N GLU A 41 10.62 11.12 6.85
CA GLU A 41 10.25 12.24 5.99
C GLU A 41 9.04 11.88 5.10
N GLU A 42 9.03 10.68 4.53
CA GLU A 42 7.90 10.17 3.74
C GLU A 42 6.66 9.96 4.61
N PHE A 43 6.82 9.57 5.87
CA PHE A 43 5.70 9.47 6.81
C PHE A 43 5.12 10.83 7.19
N GLU A 44 5.97 11.84 7.40
CA GLU A 44 5.52 13.22 7.60
C GLU A 44 4.83 13.79 6.35
N GLU A 45 5.30 13.42 5.15
CA GLU A 45 4.61 13.73 3.89
C GLU A 45 3.21 13.11 3.86
N ALA A 46 3.06 11.83 4.26
CA ALA A 46 1.76 11.17 4.35
C ALA A 46 0.78 11.96 5.23
N ARG A 47 1.26 12.49 6.36
CA ARG A 47 0.46 13.33 7.29
C ARG A 47 0.07 14.69 6.72
N LYS A 48 0.86 15.22 5.78
CA LYS A 48 0.49 16.44 5.06
C LYS A 48 -0.59 16.13 4.02
N ILE A 49 -0.40 15.07 3.25
CA ILE A 49 -1.36 14.60 2.25
C ILE A 49 -2.73 14.27 2.88
N GLU A 50 -2.75 13.63 4.05
CA GLU A 50 -3.97 13.31 4.79
C GLU A 50 -4.79 14.58 5.10
N ARG A 51 -4.12 15.66 5.49
CA ARG A 51 -4.75 16.96 5.75
C ARG A 51 -5.23 17.64 4.47
N GLU A 52 -4.43 17.62 3.41
CA GLU A 52 -4.76 18.21 2.11
C GLU A 52 -5.96 17.54 1.44
N THR A 53 -6.03 16.20 1.54
CA THR A 53 -7.12 15.41 0.98
C THR A 53 -8.39 15.46 1.82
N ARG A 54 -8.41 16.19 2.95
CA ARG A 54 -9.55 16.29 3.89
C ARG A 54 -10.13 14.91 4.25
N SER A 55 -9.24 13.91 4.40
CA SER A 55 -9.61 12.53 4.67
C SER A 55 -10.51 11.88 3.60
N GLU A 56 -10.40 12.32 2.34
CA GLU A 56 -11.08 11.66 1.21
C GLU A 56 -10.68 10.18 1.10
N ILE A 57 -9.44 9.84 1.44
CA ILE A 57 -8.94 8.46 1.52
C ILE A 57 -8.33 8.21 2.89
N SER A 58 -8.21 6.93 3.25
CA SER A 58 -7.63 6.58 4.54
C SER A 58 -6.14 6.90 4.58
N PHE A 59 -5.60 7.08 5.78
CA PHE A 59 -4.15 7.22 5.96
C PHE A 59 -3.38 6.02 5.38
N PHE A 60 -3.91 4.81 5.50
CA PHE A 60 -3.26 3.61 4.94
C PHE A 60 -3.21 3.64 3.41
N ASP A 61 -4.26 4.13 2.75
CA ASP A 61 -4.27 4.33 1.31
C ASP A 61 -3.16 5.30 0.86
N ILE A 62 -2.97 6.39 1.61
CA ILE A 62 -1.90 7.36 1.36
C ILE A 62 -0.53 6.69 1.50
N ILE A 63 -0.34 5.87 2.53
CA ILE A 63 0.89 5.10 2.72
C ILE A 63 1.16 4.18 1.53
N HIS A 64 0.14 3.47 1.02
CA HIS A 64 0.28 2.59 -0.14
C HIS A 64 0.64 3.36 -1.41
N ILE A 65 0.06 4.55 -1.63
CA ILE A 65 0.45 5.45 -2.74
C ILE A 65 1.94 5.80 -2.61
N LEU A 66 2.39 6.25 -1.44
CA LEU A 66 3.78 6.68 -1.25
C LEU A 66 4.78 5.53 -1.42
N LEU A 67 4.44 4.32 -0.96
CA LEU A 67 5.27 3.13 -1.17
C LEU A 67 5.36 2.75 -2.66
N ALA A 68 4.25 2.82 -3.38
CA ALA A 68 4.23 2.58 -4.83
C ALA A 68 5.07 3.63 -5.58
N ARG A 69 4.97 4.90 -5.19
CA ARG A 69 5.80 5.99 -5.73
C ARG A 69 7.29 5.76 -5.47
N LYS A 70 7.66 5.43 -4.23
CA LYS A 70 9.04 5.16 -3.81
C LYS A 70 9.70 4.05 -4.62
N SER A 71 8.93 3.00 -4.93
CA SER A 71 9.40 1.82 -5.67
C SER A 71 9.17 1.90 -7.17
N ASN A 72 8.66 3.02 -7.69
CA ASN A 72 8.26 3.18 -9.08
C ASN A 72 7.40 2.00 -9.59
N SER A 73 6.46 1.56 -8.76
CA SER A 73 5.65 0.37 -9.01
C SER A 73 4.18 0.71 -9.25
N VAL A 74 3.47 -0.20 -9.94
CA VAL A 74 2.02 -0.09 -10.11
C VAL A 74 1.33 -0.47 -8.81
N LEU A 75 0.46 0.42 -8.31
CA LEU A 75 -0.44 0.13 -7.21
C LEU A 75 -1.62 -0.70 -7.71
N VAL A 76 -1.72 -1.95 -7.26
CA VAL A 76 -2.80 -2.86 -7.66
C VAL A 76 -3.98 -2.72 -6.70
N THR A 77 -5.11 -2.21 -7.17
CA THR A 77 -6.32 -2.02 -6.35
C THR A 77 -7.59 -2.04 -7.19
N ARG A 78 -8.71 -2.45 -6.60
CA ARG A 78 -10.05 -2.32 -7.22
C ARG A 78 -10.78 -1.04 -6.78
N ASP A 79 -10.23 -0.28 -5.84
CA ASP A 79 -10.83 0.96 -5.36
C ASP A 79 -10.67 2.08 -6.41
N LYS A 80 -11.79 2.48 -7.00
CA LYS A 80 -11.84 3.54 -8.03
C LYS A 80 -11.40 4.91 -7.51
N LYS A 81 -11.72 5.22 -6.24
CA LYS A 81 -11.35 6.49 -5.61
C LYS A 81 -9.84 6.54 -5.38
N LEU A 82 -9.26 5.42 -4.91
CA LEU A 82 -7.82 5.29 -4.75
C LEU A 82 -7.08 5.41 -6.08
N ILE A 83 -7.58 4.77 -7.15
CA ILE A 83 -6.99 4.90 -8.50
C ILE A 83 -6.92 6.37 -8.94
N TYR A 84 -8.03 7.10 -8.79
CA TYR A 84 -8.10 8.50 -9.16
C TYR A 84 -7.15 9.39 -8.35
N ILE A 85 -7.06 9.17 -7.03
CA ILE A 85 -6.18 9.97 -6.16
C ILE A 85 -4.71 9.62 -6.37
N ALA A 86 -4.37 8.35 -6.57
CA ALA A 86 -3.00 7.91 -6.84
C ALA A 86 -2.39 8.64 -8.05
N ALA A 87 -3.20 8.88 -9.10
CA ALA A 87 -2.77 9.63 -10.28
C ALA A 87 -2.31 11.06 -9.97
N ARG A 88 -2.94 11.74 -8.99
CA ARG A 88 -2.54 13.08 -8.53
C ARG A 88 -1.13 13.10 -7.94
N TYR A 89 -0.68 11.97 -7.40
CA TYR A 89 0.65 11.77 -6.81
C TYR A 89 1.63 11.07 -7.76
N LYS A 90 1.33 11.05 -9.06
CA LYS A 90 2.15 10.43 -10.13
C LYS A 90 2.38 8.93 -9.92
N VAL A 91 1.41 8.23 -9.33
CA VAL A 91 1.44 6.77 -9.15
C VAL A 91 0.49 6.13 -10.15
N SER A 92 0.97 5.13 -10.89
CA SER A 92 0.10 4.30 -11.72
C SER A 92 -0.66 3.32 -10.82
N ALA A 93 -1.98 3.39 -10.85
CA ALA A 93 -2.84 2.44 -10.16
C ALA A 93 -3.73 1.72 -11.18
N LYS A 94 -3.81 0.39 -11.08
CA LYS A 94 -4.56 -0.47 -12.00
C LYS A 94 -5.34 -1.53 -11.23
N LYS A 95 -6.43 -1.99 -11.83
CA LYS A 95 -7.13 -3.16 -11.29
C LYS A 95 -6.35 -4.44 -11.61
N PRO A 96 -6.49 -5.49 -10.78
CA PRO A 96 -5.88 -6.79 -11.06
C PRO A 96 -6.21 -7.34 -12.45
N GLU A 97 -7.45 -7.14 -12.91
CA GLU A 97 -7.93 -7.59 -14.22
C GLU A 97 -7.37 -6.80 -15.43
N GLU A 98 -6.58 -5.74 -15.20
CA GLU A 98 -5.97 -4.88 -16.22
C GLU A 98 -4.44 -5.09 -16.34
N LEU A 99 -3.92 -6.12 -15.67
CA LEU A 99 -2.49 -6.47 -15.61
C LEU A 99 -2.15 -7.71 -16.43
#